data_AF-M1D235-F1
#
_entry.id   AF-M1D235-F1
#
_cell.length_a   1.000
_cell.length_b   1.000
_cell.length_c   1.000
_cell.angle_alpha   90.00
_cell.angle_beta   90.00
_cell.angle_gamma   90.00
#
_symmetry.space_group_name_H-M   'P 1'
#
loop_
_entity.id
_entity.type
_entity.pdbx_description
1 polymer ?
#
loop_
_entity_poly.entity_id
_entity_poly.type
_entity_poly.pdbx_seq_one_letter_code
_entity_poly.pdbx_strand_id
1 'polypeptide(L)'
;MSLKMIDYIVDEHSIDIDSGTLKKVKEMIVASEEGKSVSSKEKQFLYDIVANGRNGIDVDKFDYIERDTRACGLGCNFQFQRLMETMRVIDNEICYRAKEYLTIHKLFSTRADLHRTVYTHPKVKAIELMVVDALIKANDYLQIDSLINEPAQYWMLDDTIVKTIETSTHQDLEESRNLIRRIRRRDIYQVPTIKPESPES
;
A
#
# COMPACT_ATOMS: atom_id res chain seq x y z
N MET A 1 -1.19 -7.13 -10.25
CA MET A 1 0.12 -6.87 -10.88
C MET A 1 1.27 -7.57 -10.16
N SER A 2 1.38 -7.50 -8.83
CA SER A 2 2.49 -8.10 -8.07
C SER A 2 2.85 -9.54 -8.45
N LEU A 3 1.84 -10.40 -8.71
CA LEU A 3 2.08 -11.77 -9.18
C LEU A 3 2.76 -11.83 -10.54
N LYS A 4 2.35 -11.00 -11.50
CA LYS A 4 2.97 -10.92 -12.84
C LYS A 4 4.38 -10.33 -12.76
N MET A 5 4.59 -9.34 -11.88
CA MET A 5 5.92 -8.75 -11.65
C MET A 5 6.91 -9.76 -11.09
N ILE A 6 6.46 -10.65 -10.18
CA ILE A 6 7.31 -11.71 -9.65
C ILE A 6 7.72 -12.69 -10.75
N ASP A 7 6.77 -13.12 -11.59
CA ASP A 7 7.09 -13.97 -12.74
C ASP A 7 8.12 -13.28 -13.64
N TYR A 8 7.87 -12.01 -13.97
CA TYR A 8 8.78 -11.20 -14.79
C TYR A 8 10.18 -11.06 -14.19
N ILE A 9 10.31 -10.79 -12.89
CA ILE A 9 11.60 -10.68 -12.21
C ILE A 9 12.37 -12.00 -12.25
N VAL A 10 11.67 -13.13 -12.05
CA VAL A 10 12.29 -14.47 -12.12
C VAL A 10 12.80 -14.75 -13.52
N ASP A 11 11.98 -14.50 -14.54
CA ASP A 11 12.30 -14.78 -15.93
C ASP A 11 13.42 -13.85 -16.46
N GLU A 12 13.28 -12.53 -16.28
CA GLU A 12 14.22 -11.51 -16.76
C GLU A 12 15.62 -11.70 -16.18
N HIS A 13 15.71 -12.07 -14.90
CA HIS A 13 16.99 -12.25 -14.21
C HIS A 13 17.44 -13.70 -14.12
N SER A 14 16.72 -14.64 -14.74
CA SER A 14 17.04 -16.07 -14.72
C SER A 14 17.26 -16.60 -13.28
N ILE A 15 16.38 -16.23 -12.36
CA ILE A 15 16.47 -16.62 -10.95
C ILE A 15 16.18 -18.12 -10.83
N ASP A 16 17.12 -18.88 -10.30
CA ASP A 16 16.95 -20.32 -10.03
C ASP A 16 16.01 -20.51 -8.82
N ILE A 17 14.73 -20.78 -9.10
CA ILE A 17 13.70 -21.04 -8.11
C ILE A 17 12.76 -22.15 -8.57
N ASP A 18 12.44 -23.08 -7.67
CA ASP A 18 11.51 -24.15 -8.01
C ASP A 18 10.07 -23.63 -8.17
N SER A 19 9.34 -24.18 -9.13
CA SER A 19 7.98 -23.74 -9.47
C SER A 19 6.99 -23.92 -8.31
N GLY A 20 7.24 -24.88 -7.42
CA GLY A 20 6.43 -25.10 -6.22
C GLY A 20 6.60 -23.99 -5.19
N THR A 21 7.83 -23.55 -4.95
CA THR A 21 8.15 -22.42 -4.07
C THR A 21 7.67 -21.11 -4.67
N LEU A 22 7.89 -20.87 -5.97
CA LEU A 22 7.38 -19.68 -6.65
C LEU A 22 5.85 -19.59 -6.51
N LYS A 23 5.14 -20.72 -6.72
CA LYS A 23 3.69 -20.79 -6.49
C LYS A 23 3.31 -20.45 -5.05
N LYS A 24 4.00 -21.00 -4.04
CA LYS A 24 3.74 -20.70 -2.63
C LYS A 24 3.96 -19.22 -2.29
N VAL A 25 5.03 -18.61 -2.79
CA VAL A 25 5.31 -17.18 -2.62
C VAL A 25 4.16 -16.34 -3.18
N LYS A 26 3.72 -16.65 -4.39
CA LYS A 26 2.58 -15.97 -5.04
C LYS A 26 1.29 -16.13 -4.23
N GLU A 27 1.02 -17.33 -3.72
CA GLU A 27 -0.14 -17.57 -2.87
C GLU A 27 -0.07 -16.78 -1.54
N MET A 28 1.11 -16.65 -0.91
CA MET A 28 1.28 -15.85 0.32
C MET A 28 1.00 -14.36 0.10
N ILE A 29 1.28 -13.83 -1.09
CA ILE A 29 1.04 -12.41 -1.44
C ILE A 29 -0.45 -12.11 -1.55
N VAL A 30 -1.23 -13.05 -2.07
CA VAL A 30 -2.69 -12.89 -2.29
C VAL A 30 -3.52 -13.61 -1.23
N ALA A 31 -2.91 -14.07 -0.14
CA ALA A 31 -3.59 -14.84 0.91
C ALA A 31 -4.69 -14.05 1.64
N SER A 32 -4.67 -12.71 1.53
CA SER A 32 -5.71 -11.84 2.10
C SER A 32 -6.87 -11.53 1.14
N GLU A 33 -6.80 -11.94 -0.13
CA GLU A 33 -7.85 -11.70 -1.11
C GLU A 33 -9.03 -12.69 -0.93
N GLU A 34 -10.26 -12.19 -1.04
CA GLU A 34 -11.47 -13.02 -0.93
C GLU A 34 -11.54 -14.09 -2.03
N GLY A 35 -11.96 -15.31 -1.66
CA GLY A 35 -12.19 -16.41 -2.61
C GLY A 35 -10.92 -17.15 -3.08
N LYS A 36 -9.74 -16.82 -2.57
CA LYS A 36 -8.50 -17.56 -2.86
C LYS A 36 -8.34 -18.74 -1.91
N SER A 37 -8.36 -19.96 -2.46
CA SER A 37 -8.02 -21.17 -1.69
C SER A 37 -6.51 -21.41 -1.69
N VAL A 38 -5.93 -21.55 -0.50
CA VAL A 38 -4.55 -22.03 -0.34
C VAL A 38 -4.48 -23.48 -0.81
N SER A 39 -3.51 -23.80 -1.68
CA SER A 39 -3.41 -25.14 -2.27
C SER A 39 -3.00 -26.23 -1.26
N SER A 40 -2.30 -25.83 -0.19
CA SER A 40 -1.86 -26.71 0.89
C SER A 40 -2.79 -26.65 2.10
N LYS A 41 -3.24 -27.82 2.57
CA LYS A 41 -3.89 -27.97 3.89
C LYS A 41 -2.87 -28.07 5.04
N GLU A 42 -1.61 -28.33 4.74
CA GLU A 42 -0.53 -28.38 5.73
C GLU A 42 0.14 -27.00 5.87
N LYS A 43 0.56 -26.66 7.09
CA LYS A 43 1.28 -25.41 7.43
C LYS A 43 0.56 -24.13 7.01
N GLN A 44 -0.76 -24.08 7.18
CA GLN A 44 -1.58 -22.92 6.83
C GLN A 44 -1.12 -21.62 7.52
N PHE A 45 -0.60 -21.72 8.76
CA PHE A 45 -0.02 -20.59 9.49
C PHE A 45 1.02 -19.78 8.70
N LEU A 46 1.69 -20.37 7.69
CA LEU A 46 2.66 -19.63 6.86
C LEU A 46 1.98 -18.52 6.03
N TYR A 47 0.72 -18.71 5.66
CA TYR A 47 -0.06 -17.75 4.89
C TYR A 47 -0.61 -16.61 5.75
N ASP A 48 -0.56 -16.75 7.08
CA ASP A 48 -0.87 -15.68 8.04
C ASP A 48 0.29 -14.68 8.22
N ILE A 49 1.48 -14.95 7.66
CA ILE A 49 2.68 -14.14 7.88
C ILE A 49 2.70 -12.88 7.02
N VAL A 50 2.55 -13.03 5.70
CA VAL A 50 2.78 -11.95 4.71
C VAL A 50 1.52 -11.11 4.49
N ALA A 51 0.39 -11.76 4.22
CA ALA A 51 -0.89 -11.10 3.96
C ALA A 51 -2.01 -11.89 4.63
N ASN A 52 -2.32 -11.54 5.88
CA ASN A 52 -3.22 -12.33 6.71
C ASN A 52 -4.68 -11.99 6.43
N GLY A 53 -5.36 -12.83 5.61
CA GLY A 53 -6.78 -12.67 5.30
C GLY A 53 -7.75 -12.96 6.45
N ARG A 54 -7.30 -13.67 7.49
CA ARG A 54 -8.16 -14.12 8.59
C ARG A 54 -8.48 -12.99 9.57
N ASN A 55 -7.47 -12.24 9.96
CA ASN A 55 -7.61 -11.18 10.97
C ASN A 55 -6.76 -9.94 10.66
N GLY A 56 -5.99 -9.94 9.57
CA GLY A 56 -5.16 -8.81 9.17
C GLY A 56 -3.94 -8.58 10.04
N ILE A 57 -3.52 -9.50 10.92
CA ILE A 57 -2.27 -9.35 11.68
C ILE A 57 -1.14 -10.02 10.89
N ASP A 58 -0.32 -9.22 10.21
CA ASP A 58 0.77 -9.63 9.33
C ASP A 58 1.98 -8.69 9.44
N VAL A 59 3.11 -9.13 8.88
CA VAL A 59 4.37 -8.39 8.95
C VAL A 59 4.38 -7.12 8.10
N ASP A 60 3.52 -7.02 7.08
CA ASP A 60 3.31 -5.79 6.30
C ASP A 60 2.91 -4.63 7.22
N LYS A 61 1.92 -4.86 8.10
CA LYS A 61 1.50 -3.86 9.09
C LYS A 61 2.55 -3.57 10.14
N PHE A 62 3.35 -4.56 10.51
CA PHE A 62 4.41 -4.34 11.49
C PHE A 62 5.45 -3.36 10.93
N ASP A 63 5.86 -3.55 9.69
CA ASP A 63 6.85 -2.68 9.02
C ASP A 63 6.31 -1.28 8.77
N TYR A 64 5.18 -1.13 8.06
CA TYR A 64 4.76 0.20 7.65
C TYR A 64 4.32 1.06 8.84
N ILE A 65 3.75 0.47 9.90
CA ILE A 65 3.35 1.26 11.07
C ILE A 65 4.56 1.87 11.76
N GLU A 66 5.63 1.10 11.98
CA GLU A 66 6.86 1.61 12.57
C GLU A 66 7.54 2.63 11.64
N ARG A 67 7.62 2.31 10.35
CA ARG A 67 8.23 3.17 9.33
C ARG A 67 7.52 4.52 9.20
N ASP A 68 6.20 4.50 9.05
CA ASP A 68 5.40 5.68 8.75
C ASP A 68 5.25 6.59 9.96
N THR A 69 5.08 6.02 11.16
CA THR A 69 5.08 6.81 12.41
C THR A 69 6.40 7.56 12.57
N ARG A 70 7.53 6.87 12.36
CA ARG A 70 8.85 7.50 12.38
C ARG A 70 8.99 8.59 11.31
N ALA A 71 8.61 8.30 10.06
CA ALA A 71 8.72 9.25 8.95
C ALA A 71 7.84 10.50 9.15
N CYS A 72 6.69 10.35 9.80
CA CYS A 72 5.76 11.44 10.10
C CYS A 72 6.06 12.16 11.43
N GLY A 73 7.07 11.72 12.19
CA GLY A 73 7.38 12.29 13.51
C GLY A 73 6.30 12.01 14.56
N LEU A 74 5.55 10.91 14.41
CA LEU A 74 4.51 10.46 15.34
C LEU A 74 5.09 9.43 16.31
N GLY A 75 4.62 9.45 17.56
CA GLY A 75 4.94 8.41 18.53
C GLY A 75 4.28 7.08 18.16
N CYS A 76 5.04 5.99 18.20
CA CYS A 76 4.52 4.63 18.03
C CYS A 76 4.69 3.85 19.32
N ASN A 77 3.57 3.39 19.89
CA ASN A 77 3.56 2.56 21.10
C ASN A 77 3.32 1.07 20.79
N PHE A 78 3.18 0.71 19.52
CA PHE A 78 3.06 -0.66 19.07
C PHE A 78 4.45 -1.32 19.00
N GLN A 79 4.66 -2.38 19.79
CA GLN A 79 5.93 -3.10 19.91
C GLN A 79 5.74 -4.53 19.40
N PHE A 80 5.84 -4.74 18.09
CA PHE A 80 5.61 -6.06 17.47
C PHE A 80 6.62 -7.12 17.92
N GLN A 81 7.83 -6.72 18.34
CA GLN A 81 8.86 -7.64 18.84
C GLN A 81 8.35 -8.50 20.00
N ARG A 82 7.51 -7.93 20.89
CA ARG A 82 6.88 -8.65 22.00
C ARG A 82 5.94 -9.76 21.53
N LEU A 83 5.24 -9.53 20.42
CA LEU A 83 4.39 -10.55 19.80
C LEU A 83 5.26 -11.65 19.19
N MET A 84 6.31 -11.28 18.44
CA MET A 84 7.19 -12.23 17.78
C MET A 84 7.92 -13.17 18.76
N GLU A 85 8.33 -12.68 19.93
CA GLU A 85 8.99 -13.50 20.95
C GLU A 85 8.08 -14.57 21.56
N THR A 86 6.76 -14.30 21.61
CA THR A 86 5.81 -15.10 22.38
C THR A 86 4.79 -15.85 21.54
N MET A 87 4.66 -15.54 20.25
CA MET A 87 3.76 -16.22 19.34
C MET A 87 4.14 -17.71 19.17
N ARG A 88 3.12 -18.53 18.92
CA ARG A 88 3.25 -19.98 18.72
C ARG A 88 2.30 -20.43 17.62
N VAL A 89 2.65 -21.53 16.98
CA VAL A 89 1.71 -22.23 16.09
C VAL A 89 0.93 -23.24 16.93
N ILE A 90 -0.39 -23.13 16.94
CA ILE A 90 -1.33 -24.07 17.56
C ILE A 90 -2.38 -24.38 16.50
N ASP A 91 -2.66 -25.67 16.26
CA ASP A 91 -3.66 -26.12 15.29
C ASP A 91 -3.53 -25.47 13.89
N ASN A 92 -2.29 -25.33 13.40
CA ASN A 92 -1.95 -24.67 12.13
C ASN A 92 -2.28 -23.16 12.04
N GLU A 93 -2.40 -22.47 13.16
CA GLU A 93 -2.63 -21.01 13.21
C GLU A 93 -1.56 -20.30 14.03
N ILE A 94 -1.24 -19.06 13.65
CA ILE A 94 -0.40 -18.20 14.50
C ILE A 94 -1.25 -17.71 15.67
N CYS A 95 -0.90 -18.15 16.88
CA CYS A 95 -1.55 -17.76 18.12
C CYS A 95 -0.66 -16.82 18.93
N TYR A 96 -1.32 -15.84 19.56
CA TYR A 96 -0.70 -14.89 20.47
C TYR A 96 -1.09 -15.20 21.91
N ARG A 97 -0.17 -14.96 22.85
CA ARG A 97 -0.45 -15.16 24.28
C ARG A 97 -1.52 -14.17 24.74
N ALA A 98 -2.56 -14.65 25.43
CA ALA A 98 -3.70 -13.83 25.86
C ALA A 98 -3.31 -12.53 26.59
N LYS A 99 -2.23 -12.55 27.40
CA LYS A 99 -1.75 -11.36 28.12
C LYS A 99 -1.24 -10.23 27.19
N GLU A 100 -0.91 -10.53 25.94
CA GLU A 100 -0.43 -9.54 24.95
C GLU A 100 -1.60 -8.85 24.19
N TYR A 101 -2.85 -9.05 24.62
CA TYR A 101 -4.02 -8.44 23.97
C TYR A 101 -3.90 -6.91 23.82
N LEU A 102 -3.28 -6.21 24.78
CA LEU A 102 -3.05 -4.77 24.70
C LEU A 102 -2.08 -4.40 23.58
N THR A 103 -1.08 -5.25 23.29
CA THR A 103 -0.15 -5.03 22.18
C THR A 103 -0.87 -5.18 20.84
N ILE A 104 -1.77 -6.16 20.72
CA ILE A 104 -2.63 -6.32 19.54
C ILE A 104 -3.62 -5.16 19.41
N HIS A 105 -4.23 -4.70 20.50
CA HIS A 105 -5.09 -3.53 20.48
C HIS A 105 -4.34 -2.29 19.96
N LYS A 106 -3.10 -2.08 20.42
CA LYS A 106 -2.23 -0.98 19.98
C LYS A 106 -1.91 -1.04 18.48
N LEU A 107 -1.74 -2.23 17.89
CA LEU A 107 -1.59 -2.38 16.43
C LEU A 107 -2.75 -1.70 15.70
N PHE A 108 -3.98 -2.10 16.04
CA PHE A 108 -5.18 -1.61 15.34
C PHE A 108 -5.48 -0.14 15.66
N SER A 109 -5.27 0.30 16.91
CA SER A 109 -5.48 1.71 17.26
C SER A 109 -4.48 2.61 16.51
N THR A 110 -3.20 2.22 16.47
CA THR A 110 -2.16 2.99 15.77
C THR A 110 -2.43 3.04 14.26
N ARG A 111 -2.84 1.91 13.66
CA ARG A 111 -3.27 1.89 12.26
C ARG A 111 -4.45 2.83 12.00
N ALA A 112 -5.46 2.81 12.87
CA ALA A 112 -6.63 3.66 12.72
C ALA A 112 -6.27 5.15 12.85
N ASP A 113 -5.34 5.49 13.73
CA ASP A 113 -4.84 6.86 13.91
C ASP A 113 -4.05 7.31 12.69
N LEU A 114 -3.08 6.52 12.21
CA LEU A 114 -2.33 6.78 10.97
C LEU A 114 -3.28 7.00 9.78
N HIS A 115 -4.32 6.18 9.67
CA HIS A 115 -5.32 6.34 8.61
C HIS A 115 -5.99 7.71 8.69
N ARG A 116 -6.51 8.09 9.86
CA ARG A 116 -7.24 9.35 10.07
C ARG A 116 -6.36 10.58 9.92
N THR A 117 -5.13 10.53 10.43
CA THR A 117 -4.29 11.73 10.57
C THR A 117 -3.28 11.89 9.45
N VAL A 118 -2.85 10.80 8.80
CA VAL A 118 -1.82 10.81 7.76
C VAL A 118 -2.41 10.41 6.41
N TYR A 119 -2.86 9.16 6.26
CA TYR A 119 -3.21 8.59 4.95
C TYR A 119 -4.44 9.26 4.33
N THR A 120 -5.43 9.64 5.14
CA THR A 120 -6.62 10.36 4.71
C THR A 120 -6.56 11.84 5.08
N HIS A 121 -5.37 12.38 5.34
CA HIS A 121 -5.25 13.81 5.63
C HIS A 121 -5.82 14.62 4.46
N PRO A 122 -6.73 15.58 4.68
CA PRO A 122 -7.51 16.14 3.57
C PRO A 122 -6.66 16.85 2.51
N LYS A 123 -5.55 17.48 2.93
CA LYS A 123 -4.60 18.11 2.01
C LYS A 123 -3.77 17.09 1.20
N VAL A 124 -3.52 15.90 1.75
CA VAL A 124 -2.88 14.80 1.01
C VAL A 124 -3.85 14.31 -0.06
N LYS A 125 -5.11 14.06 0.30
CA LYS A 125 -6.15 13.63 -0.64
C LYS A 125 -6.43 14.64 -1.75
N ALA A 126 -6.42 15.94 -1.44
CA ALA A 126 -6.52 16.98 -2.46
C ALA A 126 -5.39 16.89 -3.50
N ILE A 127 -4.14 16.65 -3.06
CA ILE A 127 -3.00 16.53 -3.96
C ILE A 127 -3.06 15.21 -4.76
N GLU A 128 -3.41 14.10 -4.10
CA GLU A 128 -3.59 12.79 -4.75
C GLU A 128 -4.59 12.88 -5.90
N LEU A 129 -5.74 13.51 -5.68
CA LEU A 129 -6.76 13.73 -6.72
C LEU A 129 -6.25 14.61 -7.86
N MET A 130 -5.51 15.70 -7.56
CA MET A 130 -4.91 16.54 -8.61
C MET A 130 -3.87 15.78 -9.44
N VAL A 131 -3.09 14.89 -8.82
CA VAL A 131 -2.14 14.04 -9.54
C VAL A 131 -2.88 13.05 -10.43
N VAL A 132 -3.95 12.41 -9.93
CA VAL A 132 -4.80 11.52 -10.74
C VAL A 132 -5.39 12.27 -11.94
N ASP A 133 -5.94 13.47 -11.75
CA ASP A 133 -6.47 14.29 -12.85
C ASP A 133 -5.38 14.63 -13.88
N ALA A 134 -4.16 14.94 -13.41
CA ALA A 134 -3.04 15.20 -14.30
C ALA A 134 -2.65 13.96 -15.11
N LEU A 135 -2.66 12.76 -14.50
CA LEU A 135 -2.36 11.50 -15.19
C LEU A 135 -3.46 11.14 -16.19
N ILE A 136 -4.74 11.28 -15.84
CA ILE A 136 -5.87 11.07 -16.76
C ILE A 136 -5.74 11.96 -17.99
N LYS A 137 -5.48 13.25 -17.80
CA LYS A 137 -5.29 14.21 -18.89
C LYS A 137 -4.05 13.96 -19.73
N ALA A 138 -3.03 13.31 -19.15
CA ALA A 138 -1.81 12.98 -19.86
C ALA A 138 -1.92 11.65 -20.63
N ASN A 139 -2.96 10.84 -20.35
CA ASN A 139 -3.07 9.48 -20.83
C ASN A 139 -3.18 9.39 -22.36
N ASP A 140 -3.92 10.30 -23.01
CA ASP A 140 -4.07 10.27 -24.47
C ASP A 140 -2.72 10.42 -25.19
N TYR A 141 -1.76 11.11 -24.59
CA TYR A 141 -0.42 11.27 -25.14
C TYR A 141 0.58 10.22 -24.64
N LEU A 142 0.61 9.97 -23.32
CA LEU A 142 1.59 9.06 -22.70
C LEU A 142 1.16 7.58 -22.72
N GLN A 143 -0.11 7.30 -23.02
CA GLN A 143 -0.69 5.96 -23.08
C GLN A 143 -0.44 5.14 -21.80
N ILE A 144 -0.58 5.78 -20.64
CA ILE A 144 -0.20 5.23 -19.32
C ILE A 144 -0.95 3.93 -19.03
N ASP A 145 -2.25 3.90 -19.32
CA ASP A 145 -3.13 2.74 -19.14
C ASP A 145 -2.68 1.52 -19.95
N SER A 146 -2.08 1.72 -21.13
CA SER A 146 -1.55 0.62 -21.94
C SER A 146 -0.36 -0.09 -21.26
N LEU A 147 0.39 0.64 -20.43
CA LEU A 147 1.62 0.17 -19.79
C LEU A 147 1.34 -0.65 -18.51
N ILE A 148 0.14 -0.52 -17.91
CA ILE A 148 -0.14 -1.10 -16.58
C ILE A 148 -0.36 -2.60 -16.59
N ASN A 149 -0.46 -3.24 -17.75
CA ASN A 149 -0.77 -4.67 -17.87
C ASN A 149 0.44 -5.53 -18.19
N GLU A 150 1.51 -4.91 -18.71
CA GLU A 150 2.74 -5.56 -19.16
C GLU A 150 3.88 -5.31 -18.15
N PRO A 151 4.36 -6.32 -17.42
CA PRO A 151 5.41 -6.17 -16.41
C PRO A 151 6.67 -5.45 -16.89
N ALA A 152 7.11 -5.76 -18.12
CA ALA A 152 8.28 -5.17 -18.77
C ALA A 152 8.15 -3.66 -19.03
N GLN A 153 6.92 -3.13 -19.03
CA GLN A 153 6.64 -1.69 -19.14
C GLN A 153 6.28 -1.09 -17.79
N TYR A 154 5.49 -1.82 -17.00
CA TYR A 154 4.99 -1.37 -15.70
C TYR A 154 6.12 -1.02 -14.73
N TRP A 155 7.24 -1.75 -14.74
CA TRP A 155 8.35 -1.45 -13.83
C TRP A 155 9.00 -0.08 -14.10
N MET A 156 8.87 0.45 -15.33
CA MET A 156 9.35 1.78 -15.70
C MET A 156 8.38 2.89 -15.29
N LEU A 157 7.16 2.54 -14.86
CA LEU A 157 6.20 3.49 -14.33
C LEU A 157 6.49 3.78 -12.86
N ASP A 158 7.13 4.92 -12.62
CA ASP A 158 7.40 5.45 -11.28
C ASP A 158 7.04 6.94 -11.20
N ASP A 159 7.36 7.57 -10.06
CA ASP A 159 7.09 8.99 -9.80
C ASP A 159 7.77 9.95 -10.81
N THR A 160 8.74 9.49 -11.59
CA THR A 160 9.35 10.31 -12.65
C THR A 160 8.33 10.73 -13.71
N ILE A 161 7.21 10.03 -13.85
CA ILE A 161 6.11 10.42 -14.75
C ILE A 161 5.60 11.84 -14.46
N VAL A 162 5.54 12.23 -13.18
CA VAL A 162 5.16 13.58 -12.76
C VAL A 162 6.19 14.59 -13.29
N LYS A 163 7.48 14.25 -13.23
CA LYS A 163 8.54 15.11 -13.75
C LYS A 163 8.47 15.20 -15.28
N THR A 164 8.24 14.09 -15.97
CA THR A 164 8.08 14.01 -17.43
C THR A 164 6.97 14.93 -17.91
N ILE A 165 5.78 14.89 -17.28
CA ILE A 165 4.67 15.80 -17.59
C ILE A 165 5.06 17.26 -17.30
N GLU A 166 5.69 17.51 -16.15
CA GLU A 166 6.08 18.86 -15.72
C GLU A 166 7.04 19.55 -16.71
N THR A 167 8.02 18.81 -17.24
CA THR A 167 9.07 19.34 -18.12
C THR A 167 8.78 19.24 -19.60
N SER A 168 7.75 18.48 -20.01
CA SER A 168 7.40 18.36 -21.43
C SER A 168 6.95 19.70 -22.02
N THR A 169 7.34 19.95 -23.27
CA THR A 169 6.89 21.08 -24.09
C THR A 169 5.73 20.72 -25.01
N HIS A 170 5.28 19.46 -25.02
CA HIS A 170 4.20 19.02 -25.90
C HIS A 170 2.87 19.71 -25.53
N GLN A 171 2.09 20.04 -26.55
CA GLN A 171 0.83 20.76 -26.40
C GLN A 171 -0.24 19.89 -25.72
N ASP A 172 -0.31 18.61 -26.06
CA ASP A 172 -1.26 17.65 -25.49
C ASP A 172 -1.09 17.45 -23.97
N LEU A 173 0.08 17.78 -23.41
CA LEU A 173 0.35 17.70 -21.98
C LEU A 173 0.13 19.02 -21.24
N GLU A 174 -0.38 20.06 -21.91
CA GLU A 174 -0.52 21.39 -21.30
C GLU A 174 -1.42 21.39 -20.08
N GLU A 175 -2.60 20.77 -20.15
CA GLU A 175 -3.53 20.75 -19.03
C GLU A 175 -2.97 20.00 -17.81
N SER A 176 -2.39 18.82 -18.02
CA SER A 176 -1.73 18.03 -16.99
C SER A 176 -0.57 18.78 -16.34
N ARG A 177 0.27 19.41 -17.17
CA ARG A 177 1.40 20.23 -16.71
C ARG A 177 0.93 21.42 -15.89
N ASN A 178 -0.19 22.05 -16.24
CA ASN A 178 -0.77 23.14 -15.47
C ASN A 178 -1.28 22.67 -14.10
N LEU A 179 -1.90 21.48 -14.00
CA LEU A 179 -2.26 20.89 -12.69
C LEU A 179 -1.03 20.64 -11.80
N ILE A 180 0.04 20.07 -12.36
CA ILE A 180 1.28 19.86 -11.60
C ILE A 180 1.89 21.18 -11.13
N ARG A 181 1.92 22.21 -11.98
CA ARG A 181 2.39 23.55 -11.61
C ARG A 181 1.56 24.17 -10.48
N ARG A 182 0.24 23.95 -10.47
CA ARG A 182 -0.64 24.38 -9.37
C ARG A 182 -0.26 23.69 -8.05
N ILE A 183 -0.03 22.37 -8.07
CA ILE A 183 0.48 21.63 -6.91
C ILE A 183 1.79 22.25 -6.39
N ARG A 184 2.76 22.50 -7.28
CA ARG A 184 4.07 23.11 -6.91
C ARG A 184 3.93 24.50 -6.27
N ARG A 185 2.94 25.28 -6.72
CA ARG A 185 2.62 26.62 -6.18
C ARG A 185 1.69 26.58 -4.97
N ARG A 186 1.34 25.38 -4.49
CA ARG A 186 0.39 25.16 -3.39
C ARG A 186 -1.02 25.70 -3.68
N ASP A 187 -1.36 25.92 -4.94
CA ASP A 187 -2.73 26.16 -5.40
C ASP A 187 -3.42 24.81 -5.57
N ILE A 188 -3.81 24.23 -4.43
CA ILE A 188 -4.42 22.89 -4.35
C ILE A 188 -5.93 22.98 -4.25
N TYR A 189 -6.63 21.89 -4.59
CA TYR A 189 -8.08 21.81 -4.43
C TYR A 189 -8.53 22.18 -3.02
N GLN A 190 -9.62 22.95 -2.97
CA GLN A 190 -10.24 23.33 -1.70
C GLN A 190 -10.89 22.10 -1.08
N VAL A 191 -10.58 21.89 0.19
CA VAL A 191 -11.16 20.80 0.96
C VAL A 191 -12.36 21.37 1.72
N PRO A 192 -13.58 20.83 1.52
CA PRO A 192 -14.72 21.21 2.33
C PRO A 192 -14.44 20.95 3.81
N THR A 193 -14.63 21.96 4.66
CA THR A 193 -14.59 21.77 6.12
C THR A 193 -16.01 21.54 6.60
N ILE A 194 -16.28 20.38 7.19
CA ILE A 194 -17.52 20.17 7.94
C ILE A 194 -17.40 21.03 9.19
N LYS A 195 -18.17 22.13 9.25
CA LYS A 195 -18.27 22.91 10.47
C LYS A 195 -18.98 22.04 11.50
N PRO A 196 -18.47 21.92 12.75
CA PRO A 196 -19.23 21.27 13.80
C PRO A 196 -20.55 22.04 13.95
N GLU A 197 -21.67 21.31 13.97
CA GLU A 197 -22.96 21.89 14.30
C GLU A 197 -22.82 22.58 15.66
N SER A 198 -23.15 23.88 15.69
CA SER A 198 -23.27 24.61 16.95
C SER A 198 -24.30 23.88 17.80
N PRO A 199 -24.00 23.53 19.07
CA PRO A 199 -24.98 22.89 19.93
C PRO A 199 -26.23 23.77 19.98
N GLU A 200 -27.39 23.18 19.67
CA GLU A 200 -28.67 23.85 19.81
C GLU A 200 -28.80 24.34 21.26
N SER A 201 -29.01 25.65 21.40
CA SER A 201 -29.14 26.36 22.68
C SER A 201 -30.40 26.01 23.43
#